data_AF-A0A5K8A3X7-F1
#
_entry.id   AF-A0A5K8A3X7-F1
#
_cell.length_a   1.000
_cell.length_b   1.000
_cell.length_c   1.000
_cell.angle_alpha   90.00
_cell.angle_beta   90.00
_cell.angle_gamma   90.00
#
_symmetry.space_group_name_H-M   'P 1'
#
loop_
_entity.id
_entity.type
_entity.pdbx_description
1 polymer ?
#
loop_
_entity_poly.entity_id
_entity_poly.type
_entity_poly.pdbx_seq_one_letter_code
_entity_poly.pdbx_strand_id
1 'polypeptide(L)'
;MFDNDLDEPDNYDDIDEVVNSIGPYFLVQFNYEFPGKECHIESDDEHLTGHYIVNSVVIGHRTFTIKYGANDKFVINVEFDATDQERQDLINASKDMFLNVLQITD
;
A
#
# COMPACT_ATOMS: atom_id res chain seq x y z
N MET A 1 9.78 9.25 -49.53
CA MET A 1 10.11 9.61 -48.14
C MET A 1 8.93 10.35 -47.59
N PHE A 2 8.11 9.65 -46.81
CA PHE A 2 7.41 10.16 -45.63
C PHE A 2 7.19 8.90 -44.82
N ASP A 3 8.06 8.71 -43.82
CA ASP A 3 7.99 7.62 -42.87
C ASP A 3 6.70 7.82 -42.06
N ASN A 4 5.85 6.80 -42.06
CA ASN A 4 4.73 6.73 -41.13
C ASN A 4 5.31 6.33 -39.78
N ASP A 5 5.86 7.30 -39.06
CA ASP A 5 5.99 7.21 -37.61
C ASP A 5 4.57 7.35 -37.06
N LEU A 6 3.97 6.20 -36.78
CA LEU A 6 2.81 6.10 -35.91
C LEU A 6 3.29 6.59 -34.55
N ASP A 7 3.01 7.85 -34.23
CA ASP A 7 2.99 8.32 -32.84
C ASP A 7 2.05 7.37 -32.09
N GLU A 8 2.63 6.43 -31.34
CA GLU A 8 1.90 5.72 -30.29
C GLU A 8 1.31 6.81 -29.40
N PRO A 9 0.01 6.76 -29.07
CA PRO A 9 -0.50 7.71 -28.10
C PRO A 9 0.22 7.46 -26.79
N ASP A 10 1.09 8.40 -26.41
CA ASP A 10 1.54 8.65 -25.04
C ASP A 10 0.30 8.95 -24.19
N ASN A 11 -0.49 7.92 -23.90
CA ASN A 11 -1.43 7.93 -22.80
C ASN A 11 -0.78 7.14 -21.66
N TYR A 12 0.37 7.64 -21.23
CA TYR A 12 0.65 7.69 -19.80
C TYR A 12 -0.44 8.59 -19.23
N ASP A 13 -1.62 8.02 -18.95
CA ASP A 13 -2.54 8.63 -18.02
C ASP A 13 -1.69 8.83 -16.75
N ASP A 14 -1.24 10.07 -16.59
CA ASP A 14 -0.54 10.60 -15.44
C ASP A 14 -1.29 10.07 -14.21
N ILE A 15 -0.72 9.04 -13.57
CA ILE A 15 -1.09 8.61 -12.21
C ILE A 15 -0.52 9.64 -11.22
N ASP A 16 -0.73 10.92 -11.55
CA ASP A 16 -0.46 12.12 -10.78
C ASP A 16 -1.77 12.92 -10.61
N GLU A 17 -2.94 12.30 -10.85
CA GLU A 17 -4.08 12.59 -9.99
C GLU A 17 -3.73 12.10 -8.58
N VAL A 18 -2.92 12.91 -7.89
CA VAL A 18 -2.99 13.05 -6.44
C VAL A 18 -4.46 13.30 -6.17
N VAL A 19 -5.20 12.23 -5.91
CA VAL A 19 -6.51 12.31 -5.31
C VAL A 19 -6.25 13.19 -4.11
N ASN A 20 -6.68 14.45 -4.18
CA ASN A 20 -6.59 15.37 -3.06
C ASN A 20 -7.46 14.72 -1.99
N SER A 21 -6.85 13.83 -1.22
CA SER A 21 -7.52 13.04 -0.22
C SER A 21 -8.02 14.05 0.78
N ILE A 22 -9.35 14.21 0.82
CA ILE A 22 -10.01 15.13 1.74
C ILE A 22 -9.83 14.63 3.20
N GLY A 23 -9.23 13.44 3.41
CA GLY A 23 -8.98 12.81 4.71
C GLY A 23 -7.56 12.28 4.92
N PRO A 24 -7.29 11.75 6.13
CA PRO A 24 -6.00 11.14 6.49
C PRO A 24 -5.69 9.97 5.55
N TYR A 25 -4.40 9.75 5.26
CA TYR A 25 -3.95 8.69 4.36
C TYR A 25 -2.80 7.89 4.96
N PHE A 26 -2.69 6.64 4.50
CA PHE A 26 -1.59 5.76 4.83
C PHE A 26 -1.23 4.94 3.59
N LEU A 27 -0.06 5.20 3.03
CA LEU A 27 0.44 4.60 1.81
C LEU A 27 1.61 3.66 2.14
N VAL A 28 1.56 2.44 1.59
CA VAL A 28 2.63 1.45 1.68
C VAL A 28 3.11 1.12 0.28
N GLN A 29 4.34 1.50 -0.03
CA GLN A 29 4.95 1.24 -1.33
C GLN A 29 6.03 0.16 -1.19
N PHE A 30 5.93 -0.85 -2.05
CA PHE A 30 6.86 -1.97 -2.12
C PHE A 30 7.45 -2.05 -3.53
N ASN A 31 8.74 -2.43 -3.63
CA ASN A 31 9.38 -2.91 -4.86
C ASN A 31 9.70 -1.93 -6.01
N TYR A 32 9.76 -0.61 -5.84
CA TYR A 32 10.16 0.28 -6.96
C TYR A 32 11.65 0.64 -7.06
N GLU A 33 12.43 0.76 -5.97
CA GLU A 33 13.84 1.20 -6.08
C GLU A 33 14.83 0.64 -5.05
N PHE A 34 14.39 -0.14 -4.05
CA PHE A 34 15.24 -0.55 -2.92
C PHE A 34 15.48 -2.06 -2.92
N PRO A 35 16.74 -2.52 -3.06
CA PRO A 35 17.07 -3.93 -2.86
C PRO A 35 16.92 -4.27 -1.36
N GLY A 36 15.79 -4.87 -0.97
CA GLY A 36 15.53 -5.23 0.43
C GLY A 36 14.09 -5.69 0.70
N LYS A 37 13.79 -5.90 1.99
CA LYS A 37 12.42 -6.17 2.50
C LYS A 37 11.74 -4.91 3.03
N GLU A 38 12.36 -3.76 2.86
CA GLU A 38 11.87 -2.48 3.36
C GLU A 38 10.79 -1.93 2.41
N CYS A 39 9.72 -1.42 3.00
CA CYS A 39 8.69 -0.65 2.33
C CYS A 39 8.93 0.83 2.59
N HIS A 40 8.58 1.68 1.63
CA HIS A 40 8.40 3.10 1.91
C HIS A 40 6.98 3.31 2.45
N ILE A 41 6.88 3.93 3.62
CA ILE A 41 5.63 4.26 4.28
C ILE A 41 5.46 5.77 4.22
N GLU A 42 4.29 6.24 3.80
CA GLU A 42 3.93 7.66 3.74
C GLU A 42 2.55 7.88 4.38
N SER A 43 2.41 8.96 5.13
CA SER A 43 1.17 9.32 5.83
C SER A 43 1.11 10.83 6.03
N ASP A 44 -0.09 11.34 6.35
CA ASP A 44 -0.31 12.72 6.77
C ASP A 44 0.41 13.10 8.08
N ASP A 45 0.86 12.11 8.87
CA ASP A 45 1.77 12.32 9.99
C ASP A 45 3.24 12.05 9.57
N GLU A 46 4.05 13.11 9.55
CA GLU A 46 5.49 13.05 9.24
C GLU A 46 6.26 12.11 10.17
N HIS A 47 5.79 11.85 11.39
CA HIS A 47 6.45 10.92 12.33
C HIS A 47 6.29 9.45 11.94
N LEU A 48 5.35 9.15 11.04
CA LEU A 48 5.05 7.80 10.54
C LEU A 48 5.70 7.52 9.18
N THR A 49 6.22 8.55 8.50
CA THR A 49 6.77 8.49 7.15
C THR A 49 8.25 8.07 7.16
N GLY A 50 8.63 7.14 6.27
CA GLY A 50 10.00 6.68 6.13
C GLY A 50 10.15 5.26 5.58
N HIS A 51 11.37 4.75 5.58
CA HIS A 51 11.67 3.37 5.15
C HIS A 51 11.64 2.43 6.35
N TYR A 52 10.78 1.41 6.27
CA TYR A 52 10.58 0.46 7.35
C TYR A 52 10.35 -0.96 6.85
N ILE A 53 10.73 -1.93 7.68
CA ILE A 53 10.25 -3.30 7.52
C ILE A 53 8.84 -3.38 8.10
N VAL A 54 7.90 -3.85 7.29
CA VAL A 54 6.57 -4.28 7.77
C VAL A 54 6.74 -5.66 8.39
N ASN A 55 6.58 -5.74 9.71
CA ASN A 55 6.82 -6.97 10.47
C ASN A 55 5.63 -7.91 10.40
N SER A 56 4.41 -7.36 10.46
CA SER A 56 3.18 -8.14 10.34
C SER A 56 1.98 -7.28 9.95
N VAL A 57 1.01 -7.94 9.31
CA VAL A 57 -0.29 -7.39 8.96
C VAL A 57 -1.37 -8.31 9.52
N VAL A 58 -2.39 -7.71 10.16
CA VAL A 58 -3.59 -8.42 10.64
C VAL A 58 -4.79 -7.84 9.93
N ILE A 59 -5.57 -8.69 9.27
CA ILE A 59 -6.75 -8.31 8.50
C ILE A 59 -7.97 -8.93 9.17
N GLY A 60 -8.80 -8.07 9.75
CA GLY A 60 -10.11 -8.42 10.27
C GLY A 60 -11.22 -8.17 9.25
N HIS A 61 -12.48 -8.31 9.69
CA HIS A 61 -13.64 -8.07 8.82
C HIS A 61 -13.72 -6.61 8.32
N ARG A 62 -13.35 -5.65 9.17
CA ARG A 62 -13.40 -4.19 8.92
C ARG A 62 -12.15 -3.43 9.36
N THR A 63 -11.08 -4.16 9.64
CA THR A 63 -9.86 -3.59 10.21
C THR A 63 -8.64 -4.11 9.48
N PHE A 64 -7.69 -3.21 9.24
CA PHE A 64 -6.39 -3.51 8.68
C PHE A 64 -5.32 -2.96 9.62
N THR A 65 -4.64 -3.85 10.33
CA THR A 65 -3.61 -3.47 11.29
C THR A 65 -2.23 -3.78 10.71
N ILE A 66 -1.34 -2.78 10.70
CA ILE A 66 0.05 -2.91 10.24
C ILE A 66 0.98 -2.64 11.41
N LYS A 67 1.95 -3.54 11.61
CA LYS A 67 3.04 -3.35 12.57
C LYS A 67 4.35 -3.23 11.82
N TYR A 68 5.08 -2.15 12.06
CA TYR A 68 6.30 -1.84 11.32
C TYR A 68 7.35 -1.11 12.16
N GLY A 69 8.58 -1.12 11.65
CA GLY A 69 9.75 -0.58 12.34
C GLY A 69 10.32 -1.53 13.39
N ALA A 70 11.44 -1.16 14.00
CA ALA A 70 12.14 -2.02 14.96
C ALA A 70 11.23 -2.35 16.16
N ASN A 71 11.08 -3.64 16.49
CA ASN A 71 10.27 -4.15 17.60
C ASN A 71 8.80 -3.67 17.59
N ASP A 72 8.18 -3.60 16.40
CA ASP A 72 6.80 -3.10 16.24
C ASP A 72 6.58 -1.70 16.85
N LYS A 73 7.61 -0.83 16.74
CA LYS A 73 7.56 0.54 17.27
C LYS A 73 6.31 1.30 16.82
N PHE A 74 5.87 1.06 15.59
CA PHE A 74 4.68 1.69 15.02
C PHE A 74 3.61 0.63 14.77
N VAL A 75 2.39 0.96 15.18
CA VAL A 75 1.19 0.15 14.97
C VAL A 75 0.09 1.06 14.48
N ILE A 76 -0.40 0.79 13.28
CA ILE A 76 -1.51 1.54 12.67
C ILE A 76 -2.68 0.60 12.51
N ASN A 77 -3.86 1.10 12.88
CA ASN A 77 -5.12 0.41 12.69
C ASN A 77 -6.00 1.26 11.78
N VAL A 78 -6.24 0.74 10.58
CA VAL A 78 -7.14 1.36 9.60
C VAL A 78 -8.50 0.67 9.72
N GLU A 79 -9.53 1.45 9.98
CA GLU A 79 -10.91 0.98 9.94
C GLU A 79 -11.49 1.29 8.56
N PHE A 80 -12.16 0.31 7.96
CA PHE A 80 -12.74 0.44 6.63
C PHE A 80 -14.11 -0.25 6.56
N ASP A 81 -14.93 0.21 5.63
CA ASP A 81 -16.14 -0.50 5.21
C ASP A 81 -15.91 -0.98 3.78
N ALA A 82 -15.85 -2.31 3.63
CA ALA A 82 -15.55 -2.95 2.36
C ALA A 82 -16.45 -4.17 2.19
N THR A 83 -16.78 -4.49 0.94
CA THR A 83 -17.42 -5.74 0.58
C THR A 83 -16.50 -6.94 0.87
N ASP A 84 -17.07 -8.14 0.93
CA ASP A 84 -16.27 -9.37 1.09
C ASP A 84 -15.24 -9.55 -0.04
N GLN A 85 -15.57 -9.09 -1.25
CA GLN A 85 -14.66 -9.16 -2.40
C GLN A 85 -13.48 -8.19 -2.24
N GLU A 86 -13.74 -6.92 -1.91
CA GLU A 86 -12.67 -5.94 -1.67
C GLU A 86 -11.77 -6.35 -0.50
N ARG A 87 -12.35 -6.95 0.56
CA ARG A 87 -11.57 -7.54 1.65
C ARG A 87 -10.67 -8.67 1.14
N GLN A 88 -11.18 -9.53 0.26
CA GLN A 88 -10.41 -10.63 -0.30
C GLN A 88 -9.26 -10.12 -1.19
N ASP A 89 -9.48 -9.05 -1.94
CA ASP A 89 -8.47 -8.41 -2.76
C ASP A 89 -7.36 -7.79 -1.89
N LEU A 90 -7.72 -7.11 -0.80
CA LEU A 90 -6.77 -6.61 0.20
C LEU A 90 -5.94 -7.74 0.83
N ILE A 91 -6.56 -8.89 1.15
CA ILE A 91 -5.86 -10.07 1.68
C ILE A 91 -4.83 -10.59 0.68
N ASN A 92 -5.21 -10.68 -0.60
CA ASN A 92 -4.32 -11.20 -1.64
C ASN A 92 -3.13 -10.26 -1.86
N ALA A 93 -3.40 -8.96 -2.04
CA ALA A 93 -2.35 -7.95 -2.19
C ALA A 93 -1.40 -7.94 -0.99
N SER A 94 -1.93 -8.05 0.24
CA SER A 94 -1.12 -8.11 1.45
C SER A 94 -0.21 -9.33 1.50
N LYS A 95 -0.69 -10.50 1.05
CA LYS A 95 0.11 -11.74 1.01
C LYS A 95 1.22 -11.69 -0.04
N ASP A 96 1.01 -10.94 -1.11
CA ASP A 96 2.03 -10.73 -2.14
C ASP A 96 3.12 -9.76 -1.66
N MET A 97 2.74 -8.76 -0.85
CA MET A 97 3.65 -7.72 -0.36
C MET A 97 4.38 -8.09 0.94
N PHE A 98 3.73 -8.81 1.86
CA PHE A 98 4.21 -8.99 3.23
C PHE A 98 4.39 -10.45 3.63
N LEU A 99 5.41 -10.72 4.44
CA LEU A 99 5.75 -12.08 4.86
C LEU A 99 4.78 -12.64 5.91
N ASN A 100 4.28 -11.81 6.81
CA ASN A 100 3.48 -12.24 7.97
C ASN A 100 2.09 -11.60 7.90
N VAL A 101 1.17 -12.26 7.20
CA VAL A 101 -0.23 -11.83 7.09
C VAL A 101 -1.13 -12.80 7.86
N LEU A 102 -1.84 -12.29 8.87
CA LEU A 102 -2.84 -13.03 9.62
C LEU A 102 -4.23 -12.55 9.24
N GLN A 103 -5.09 -13.48 8.84
CA GLN A 103 -6.51 -13.24 8.63
C GLN A 103 -7.29 -13.73 9.86
N ILE A 104 -8.19 -12.89 10.38
CA ILE A 104 -9.15 -13.30 11.41
C ILE A 104 -10.45 -13.70 10.72
N THR A 105 -10.88 -14.94 10.93
CA THR A 105 -12.18 -15.44 10.49
C THR A 105 -13.11 -15.49 11.70
N ASP A 106 -14.27 -14.84 11.60
CA ASP A 106 -15.34 -14.94 12.60
C ASP A 106 -15.95 -16.36 12.67
#